data_AF-A0A1A8GXH9-F1
#
_entry.id   AF-A0A1A8GXH9-F1
#
_cell.length_a   1.000
_cell.length_b   1.000
_cell.length_c   1.000
_cell.angle_alpha   90.00
_cell.angle_beta   90.00
_cell.angle_gamma   90.00
#
_symmetry.space_group_name_H-M   'P 1'
#
loop_
_entity.id
_entity.type
_entity.pdbx_description
1 polymer ?
#
loop_
_entity_poly.entity_id
_entity_poly.type
_entity_poly.pdbx_seq_one_letter_code
_entity_poly.pdbx_strand_id
1 'polypeptide(L)'
;RKPGRAPAGDEASRDRQKTRPLARKGTHFQVVLDAFLGFCDQYSETVESAAVKQSVRCFCDNVRDHLLEQISNFEKVQTVKRENTKVGSLIHTKTQRLLEVKRELRRAERQLWLLQKEETGLQQRLADLKQGQAFLQNIRRLHSLYLEHRADKETYGASSLAALLLETSLAQEAGHQP
;
A
#
# COMPACT_ATOMS: atom_id res chain seq x y z
N ARG A 1 -58.03 -1.96 -62.73
CA ARG A 1 -57.46 -0.60 -62.94
C ARG A 1 -55.92 -0.71 -62.99
N LYS A 2 -55.32 -0.77 -64.17
CA LYS A 2 -54.04 -0.10 -64.49
C LYS A 2 -54.41 1.18 -65.29
N PRO A 3 -53.53 2.16 -65.58
CA PRO A 3 -52.07 2.28 -65.38
C PRO A 3 -51.75 3.62 -64.64
N GLY A 4 -50.54 4.14 -64.42
CA GLY A 4 -49.17 3.86 -64.82
C GLY A 4 -48.32 5.13 -64.60
N ARG A 5 -47.08 5.08 -65.12
CA ARG A 5 -46.18 6.19 -65.47
C ARG A 5 -44.97 6.46 -64.54
N ALA A 6 -43.89 5.72 -64.79
CA ALA A 6 -42.58 6.30 -65.11
C ALA A 6 -42.58 6.71 -66.62
N PRO A 7 -41.63 7.45 -67.24
CA PRO A 7 -40.18 7.47 -66.92
C PRO A 7 -39.41 8.79 -67.28
N ALA A 8 -38.07 8.68 -67.21
CA ALA A 8 -37.01 9.39 -67.96
C ALA A 8 -36.79 10.87 -67.63
N GLY A 9 -35.62 11.28 -67.14
CA GLY A 9 -34.30 11.34 -67.81
C GLY A 9 -33.80 12.79 -67.54
N ASP A 10 -32.54 13.18 -67.54
CA ASP A 10 -31.29 12.60 -67.98
C ASP A 10 -30.15 13.44 -67.38
N GLU A 11 -29.00 12.80 -67.25
CA GLU A 11 -27.65 13.35 -67.42
C GLU A 11 -27.05 14.47 -66.54
N ALA A 12 -25.76 14.21 -66.27
CA ALA A 12 -24.67 15.16 -66.12
C ALA A 12 -24.60 15.99 -64.82
N SER A 13 -23.95 15.38 -63.81
CA SER A 13 -22.96 16.12 -63.04
C SER A 13 -21.74 15.23 -62.78
N ARG A 14 -20.85 15.23 -63.78
CA ARG A 14 -19.42 15.14 -63.53
C ARG A 14 -19.03 16.36 -62.70
N ASP A 15 -18.76 16.19 -61.41
CA ASP A 15 -17.70 17.01 -60.81
C ASP A 15 -17.11 16.34 -59.56
N ARG A 16 -15.80 16.14 -59.65
CA ARG A 16 -14.84 15.95 -58.56
C ARG A 16 -15.19 14.84 -57.56
N GLN A 17 -14.76 13.64 -57.92
CA GLN A 17 -13.92 12.88 -56.97
C GLN A 17 -12.77 13.80 -56.54
N LYS A 18 -12.99 14.55 -55.45
CA LYS A 18 -11.89 15.01 -54.61
C LYS A 18 -11.26 13.73 -54.11
N THR A 19 -10.22 13.27 -54.83
CA THR A 19 -9.13 12.51 -54.26
C THR A 19 -8.71 13.28 -53.02
N ARG A 20 -9.27 12.89 -51.89
CA ARG A 20 -8.75 13.27 -50.59
C ARG A 20 -7.28 12.88 -50.68
N PRO A 21 -6.32 13.80 -50.46
CA PRO A 21 -4.95 13.37 -50.30
C PRO A 21 -5.02 12.34 -49.19
N LEU A 22 -4.63 11.09 -49.48
CA LEU A 22 -4.51 10.06 -48.46
C LEU A 22 -3.75 10.75 -47.33
N ALA A 23 -4.42 10.90 -46.18
CA ALA A 23 -3.77 11.38 -44.98
C ALA A 23 -2.56 10.47 -44.81
N ARG A 24 -1.37 11.00 -45.11
CA ARG A 24 -0.14 10.24 -45.23
C ARG A 24 0.19 9.81 -43.81
N LYS A 25 -0.30 8.63 -43.43
CA LYS A 25 -0.13 8.01 -42.10
C LYS A 25 1.29 7.44 -42.01
N GLY A 26 2.27 8.30 -42.22
CA GLY A 26 3.69 8.00 -42.02
C GLY A 26 4.26 8.96 -40.99
N THR A 27 5.25 8.50 -40.22
CA THR A 27 6.13 9.38 -39.46
C THR A 27 6.71 10.47 -40.38
N HIS A 28 7.10 11.63 -39.84
CA HIS A 28 7.69 12.71 -40.66
C HIS A 28 8.83 12.19 -41.56
N PHE A 29 9.62 11.23 -41.06
CA PHE A 29 10.68 10.58 -41.83
C PHE A 29 10.17 9.72 -42.99
N GLN A 30 9.06 8.98 -42.84
CA GLN A 30 8.44 8.23 -43.95
C GLN A 30 7.91 9.17 -45.04
N VAL A 31 7.30 10.30 -44.64
CA VAL A 31 6.83 11.30 -45.61
C VAL A 31 7.99 11.93 -46.39
N VAL A 32 9.10 12.21 -45.70
CA VAL A 32 10.32 12.74 -46.31
C VAL A 32 10.97 11.71 -47.23
N LEU A 33 11.07 10.45 -46.81
CA LEU A 33 11.62 9.37 -47.62
C LEU A 33 10.84 9.20 -48.93
N ASP A 34 9.52 9.12 -48.85
CA ASP A 34 8.70 8.99 -50.06
C ASP A 34 8.84 10.20 -51.00
N ALA A 35 8.90 11.43 -50.44
CA ALA A 35 9.06 12.65 -51.24
C ALA A 35 10.45 12.70 -51.89
N PHE A 36 11.48 12.27 -51.16
CA PHE A 36 12.86 12.20 -51.64
C PHE A 36 13.01 11.17 -52.77
N LEU A 37 12.43 9.97 -52.61
CA LEU A 37 12.45 8.95 -53.66
C LEU A 37 11.75 9.45 -54.94
N GLY A 38 10.57 10.05 -54.79
CA GLY A 38 9.86 10.65 -55.92
C GLY A 38 10.65 11.76 -56.63
N PHE A 39 11.42 12.55 -55.88
CA PHE A 39 12.34 13.55 -56.45
C PHE A 39 13.52 12.89 -57.17
N CYS A 40 14.15 11.87 -56.58
CA CYS A 40 15.25 11.14 -57.20
C CYS A 40 14.84 10.49 -58.52
N ASP A 41 13.65 9.89 -58.57
CA ASP A 41 13.10 9.28 -59.79
C ASP A 41 12.93 10.33 -60.89
N GLN A 42 12.23 11.43 -60.60
CA GLN A 42 12.01 12.54 -61.55
C GLN A 42 13.32 13.16 -62.04
N TYR A 43 14.25 13.43 -61.13
CA TYR A 43 15.53 14.03 -61.50
C TYR A 43 16.37 13.08 -62.37
N SER A 44 16.35 11.77 -62.09
CA SER A 44 17.09 10.78 -62.87
C SER A 44 16.62 10.62 -64.32
N GLU A 45 15.36 10.96 -64.61
CA GLU A 45 14.78 10.98 -65.95
C GLU A 45 15.26 12.19 -66.77
N THR A 46 15.55 13.31 -66.10
CA THR A 46 16.00 14.56 -66.74
C THR A 46 17.50 14.60 -67.07
N VAL A 47 18.30 13.71 -66.48
CA VAL A 47 19.76 13.70 -66.66
C VAL A 47 20.16 12.80 -67.84
N GLU A 48 20.72 13.41 -68.89
CA GLU A 48 21.17 12.71 -70.11
C GLU A 48 22.56 12.05 -69.96
N SER A 49 23.44 12.64 -69.14
CA SER A 49 24.80 12.12 -68.95
C SER A 49 24.82 10.87 -68.08
N ALA A 50 25.31 9.75 -68.63
CA ALA A 50 25.40 8.48 -67.93
C ALA A 50 26.26 8.53 -66.65
N ALA A 51 27.39 9.27 -66.68
CA ALA A 51 28.28 9.42 -65.53
C ALA A 51 27.64 10.22 -64.38
N VAL A 52 26.90 11.28 -64.72
CA VAL A 52 26.16 12.10 -63.74
C VAL A 52 24.99 11.29 -63.17
N LYS A 53 24.26 10.56 -64.01
CA LYS A 53 23.16 9.68 -63.58
C LYS A 53 23.61 8.62 -62.58
N GLN A 54 24.80 8.03 -62.80
CA GLN A 54 25.39 7.08 -61.85
C GLN A 54 25.72 7.74 -60.51
N SER A 55 26.32 8.93 -60.53
CA SER A 55 26.66 9.67 -59.31
C SER A 55 25.42 10.06 -58.50
N VAL A 56 24.35 10.49 -59.19
CA VAL A 56 23.04 10.81 -58.60
C VAL A 56 22.40 9.57 -57.97
N ARG A 57 22.45 8.42 -58.65
CA ARG A 57 21.95 7.16 -58.09
C ARG A 57 22.67 6.78 -56.80
N CYS A 58 24.01 6.80 -56.79
CA CYS A 58 24.79 6.52 -55.58
C CYS A 58 24.43 7.48 -54.44
N PHE A 59 24.23 8.77 -54.73
CA PHE A 59 23.78 9.74 -53.73
C PHE A 59 22.37 9.41 -53.20
N CYS A 60 21.41 9.15 -54.09
CA CYS A 60 20.04 8.80 -53.72
C CYS A 60 19.98 7.51 -52.89
N ASP A 61 20.77 6.49 -53.25
CA ASP A 61 20.88 5.25 -52.47
C ASP A 61 21.42 5.52 -51.06
N ASN A 62 22.50 6.30 -50.93
CA ASN A 62 23.08 6.64 -49.63
C ASN A 62 22.08 7.40 -48.73
N VAL A 63 21.37 8.38 -49.28
CA VAL A 63 20.38 9.15 -48.52
C VAL A 63 19.16 8.30 -48.18
N ARG A 64 18.69 7.45 -49.10
CA ARG A 64 17.62 6.48 -48.83
C ARG A 64 17.98 5.58 -47.66
N ASP A 65 19.17 4.99 -47.70
CA ASP A 65 19.64 4.05 -46.67
C ASP A 65 19.76 4.75 -45.31
N HIS A 66 20.28 6.00 -45.30
CA HIS A 66 20.33 6.82 -44.08
C HIS A 66 18.92 7.14 -43.53
N LEU A 67 17.96 7.50 -44.38
CA LEU A 67 16.59 7.79 -43.95
C LEU A 67 15.88 6.53 -43.42
N LEU A 68 16.10 5.37 -44.03
CA LEU A 68 15.58 4.09 -43.54
C LEU A 68 16.16 3.73 -42.17
N GLU A 69 17.45 3.98 -41.96
CA GLU A 69 18.09 3.80 -40.65
C GLU A 69 17.47 4.71 -39.58
N GLN A 70 17.26 6.00 -39.91
CA GLN A 70 16.62 6.96 -39.00
C GLN A 70 15.19 6.54 -38.65
N ILE A 71 14.40 6.06 -39.62
CA ILE A 71 13.05 5.53 -39.38
C ILE A 71 13.11 4.36 -38.39
N SER A 72 13.98 3.38 -38.64
CA SER A 72 14.15 2.22 -37.76
C SER A 72 14.54 2.64 -36.33
N ASN A 73 15.48 3.57 -36.20
CA ASN A 73 15.92 4.07 -34.90
C ASN A 73 14.81 4.85 -34.17
N PHE A 74 14.03 5.65 -34.91
CA PHE A 74 12.89 6.36 -34.34
C PHE A 74 11.82 5.40 -33.79
N GLU A 75 11.49 4.34 -34.52
CA GLU A 75 10.52 3.32 -34.08
C GLU A 75 11.01 2.59 -32.80
N LYS A 76 12.31 2.26 -32.73
CA LYS A 76 12.92 1.67 -31.52
C LYS A 76 12.79 2.62 -30.33
N VAL A 77 13.15 3.89 -30.50
CA VAL A 77 13.04 4.92 -29.44
C VAL A 77 11.59 5.09 -29.00
N GLN A 78 10.64 5.08 -29.93
CA GLN A 78 9.23 5.20 -29.61
C GLN A 78 8.71 4.00 -28.81
N THR A 79 9.19 2.79 -29.14
CA THR A 79 8.86 1.57 -28.40
C THR A 79 9.41 1.63 -26.98
N VAL A 80 10.69 1.97 -26.81
CA VAL A 80 11.34 2.12 -25.50
C VAL A 80 10.64 3.20 -24.67
N LYS A 81 10.24 4.33 -25.28
CA LYS A 81 9.50 5.39 -24.59
C LYS A 81 8.17 4.87 -24.03
N ARG A 82 7.41 4.09 -24.83
CA ARG A 82 6.15 3.48 -24.38
C ARG A 82 6.38 2.49 -23.25
N GLU A 83 7.40 1.63 -23.35
CA GLU A 83 7.74 0.69 -22.28
C GLU A 83 8.15 1.39 -20.99
N ASN A 84 8.97 2.44 -21.09
CA ASN A 84 9.37 3.25 -19.94
C ASN A 84 8.15 3.86 -19.23
N THR A 85 7.17 4.40 -19.97
CA THR A 85 5.93 4.90 -19.37
C THR A 85 5.13 3.81 -18.64
N LYS A 86 5.05 2.59 -19.21
CA LYS A 86 4.38 1.44 -18.56
C LYS A 86 5.10 1.06 -17.28
N VAL A 87 6.42 0.91 -17.32
CA VAL A 87 7.24 0.60 -16.15
C VAL A 87 7.10 1.67 -15.07
N GLY A 88 7.12 2.95 -15.46
CA GLY A 88 6.87 4.07 -14.54
C GLY A 88 5.53 3.97 -13.81
N SER A 89 4.44 3.67 -14.52
CA SER A 89 3.12 3.48 -13.89
C SER A 89 3.08 2.27 -12.93
N LEU A 90 3.77 1.19 -13.26
CA LEU A 90 3.86 0.00 -12.42
C LEU A 90 4.67 0.28 -11.16
N ILE A 91 5.81 1.00 -11.28
CA ILE A 91 6.61 1.45 -10.14
C ILE A 91 5.77 2.33 -9.22
N HIS A 92 5.04 3.30 -9.78
CA HIS A 92 4.19 4.17 -8.98
C HIS A 92 3.13 3.37 -8.20
N THR A 93 2.44 2.45 -8.89
CA THR A 93 1.41 1.61 -8.27
C THR A 93 1.99 0.71 -7.17
N LYS A 94 3.15 0.07 -7.41
CA LYS A 94 3.83 -0.74 -6.39
C LYS A 94 4.29 0.09 -5.19
N THR A 95 4.78 1.29 -5.44
CA THR A 95 5.23 2.22 -4.38
C THR A 95 4.07 2.63 -3.49
N GLN A 96 2.90 2.96 -4.07
CA GLN A 96 1.69 3.29 -3.29
C GLN A 96 1.26 2.13 -2.40
N ARG A 97 1.16 0.91 -2.95
CA ARG A 97 0.81 -0.29 -2.17
C ARG A 97 1.82 -0.56 -1.04
N LEU A 98 3.11 -0.39 -1.30
CA LEU A 98 4.14 -0.55 -0.27
C LEU A 98 3.96 0.46 0.87
N LEU A 99 3.61 1.70 0.57
CA LEU A 99 3.36 2.73 1.58
C LEU A 99 2.09 2.45 2.41
N GLU A 100 1.06 1.86 1.80
CA GLU A 100 -0.14 1.39 2.51
C GLU A 100 0.21 0.29 3.51
N VAL A 101 0.86 -0.78 3.04
CA VAL A 101 1.26 -1.90 3.90
C VAL A 101 2.21 -1.43 5.02
N LYS A 102 3.15 -0.52 4.72
CA LYS A 102 4.03 0.06 5.76
C LYS A 102 3.25 0.88 6.80
N ARG A 103 2.16 1.55 6.42
CA ARG A 103 1.30 2.27 7.37
C ARG A 103 0.52 1.30 8.25
N GLU A 104 0.02 0.21 7.69
CA GLU A 104 -0.67 -0.85 8.43
C GLU A 104 0.27 -1.55 9.41
N LEU A 105 1.47 -1.92 8.97
CA LEU A 105 2.50 -2.51 9.83
C LEU A 105 2.79 -1.61 11.04
N ARG A 106 3.01 -0.31 10.83
CA ARG A 106 3.23 0.65 11.93
C ARG A 106 2.04 0.78 12.88
N ARG A 107 0.81 0.54 12.42
CA ARG A 107 -0.37 0.50 13.31
C ARG A 107 -0.37 -0.78 14.14
N ALA A 108 -0.10 -1.93 13.52
CA ALA A 108 -0.02 -3.21 14.20
C ALA A 108 1.11 -3.24 15.25
N GLU A 109 2.29 -2.73 14.92
CA GLU A 109 3.43 -2.62 15.86
C GLU A 109 3.08 -1.81 17.11
N ARG A 110 2.35 -0.70 16.94
CA ARG A 110 1.89 0.12 18.08
C ARG A 110 0.86 -0.61 18.93
N GLN A 111 -0.06 -1.35 18.32
CA GLN A 111 -1.03 -2.16 19.05
C GLN A 111 -0.32 -3.27 19.84
N LEU A 112 0.65 -3.94 19.24
CA LEU A 112 1.47 -4.95 19.90
C LEU A 112 2.19 -4.37 21.12
N TRP A 113 2.83 -3.21 20.96
CA TRP A 113 3.51 -2.54 22.06
C TRP A 113 2.56 -2.19 23.23
N LEU A 114 1.35 -1.72 22.93
CA LEU A 114 0.34 -1.44 23.96
C LEU A 114 -0.08 -2.71 24.70
N LEU A 115 -0.36 -3.78 23.96
CA LEU A 115 -0.74 -5.07 24.53
C LEU A 115 0.37 -5.65 25.43
N GLN A 116 1.62 -5.54 25.01
CA GLN A 116 2.77 -6.00 25.82
C GLN A 116 2.90 -5.19 27.13
N LYS A 117 2.63 -3.89 27.08
CA LYS A 117 2.59 -3.04 28.28
C LYS A 117 1.44 -3.43 29.21
N GLU A 118 0.26 -3.73 28.66
CA GLU A 118 -0.88 -4.21 29.45
C GLU A 118 -0.60 -5.57 30.08
N GLU A 119 -0.02 -6.50 29.31
CA GLU A 119 0.36 -7.83 29.80
C GLU A 119 1.32 -7.73 30.99
N THR A 120 2.39 -6.96 30.86
CA THR A 120 3.35 -6.76 31.97
C THR A 120 2.68 -6.12 33.19
N GLY A 121 1.76 -5.16 32.99
CA GLY A 121 0.98 -4.58 34.08
C GLY A 121 0.05 -5.59 34.77
N LEU A 122 -0.59 -6.48 34.01
CA LEU A 122 -1.43 -7.55 34.55
C LEU A 122 -0.62 -8.60 35.29
N GLN A 123 0.55 -8.97 34.78
CA GLN A 123 1.47 -9.89 35.46
C GLN A 123 1.90 -9.34 36.83
N GLN A 124 2.22 -8.05 36.92
CA GLN A 124 2.54 -7.42 38.19
C GLN A 124 1.37 -7.47 39.17
N ARG A 125 0.17 -7.06 38.73
CA ARG A 125 -1.05 -7.11 39.57
C ARG A 125 -1.35 -8.52 40.06
N LEU A 126 -1.15 -9.52 39.20
CA LEU A 126 -1.33 -10.92 39.55
C LEU A 126 -0.31 -11.37 40.61
N ALA A 127 0.95 -10.93 40.52
CA ALA A 127 1.95 -11.18 41.53
C ALA A 127 1.57 -10.53 42.88
N ASP A 128 1.14 -9.27 42.86
CA ASP A 128 0.69 -8.55 44.05
C ASP A 128 -0.51 -9.25 44.72
N LEU A 129 -1.47 -9.73 43.92
CA LEU A 129 -2.62 -10.48 44.43
C LEU A 129 -2.21 -11.81 45.07
N LYS A 130 -1.28 -12.55 44.46
CA LYS A 130 -0.74 -13.78 45.06
C LYS A 130 -0.04 -13.49 46.39
N GLN A 131 0.73 -12.40 46.46
CA GLN A 131 1.38 -11.99 47.70
C GLN A 131 0.36 -11.59 48.78
N GLY A 132 -0.67 -10.82 48.41
CA GLY A 132 -1.77 -10.47 49.31
C GLY A 132 -2.53 -11.69 49.82
N GLN A 133 -2.80 -12.66 48.95
CA GLN A 133 -3.43 -13.93 49.34
C GLN A 133 -2.58 -14.70 50.35
N ALA A 134 -1.27 -14.84 50.09
CA ALA A 134 -0.35 -15.52 50.99
C ALA A 134 -0.27 -14.81 52.36
N PHE A 135 -0.25 -13.46 52.36
CA PHE A 135 -0.27 -12.67 53.57
C PHE A 135 -1.54 -12.92 54.40
N LEU A 136 -2.72 -12.91 53.77
CA LEU A 136 -3.98 -13.20 54.46
C LEU A 136 -4.04 -14.64 54.99
N GLN A 137 -3.51 -15.61 54.25
CA GLN A 137 -3.38 -17.00 54.73
C GLN A 137 -2.48 -17.08 55.97
N ASN A 138 -1.36 -16.35 55.97
CA ASN A 138 -0.46 -16.27 57.13
C ASN A 138 -1.14 -15.63 58.34
N ILE A 139 -1.89 -14.54 58.17
CA ILE A 139 -2.69 -13.94 59.26
C ILE A 139 -3.72 -14.94 59.79
N ARG A 140 -4.45 -15.61 58.90
CA ARG A 140 -5.46 -16.59 59.29
C ARG A 140 -4.85 -17.72 60.12
N ARG A 141 -3.69 -18.23 59.68
CA ARG A 141 -2.93 -19.25 60.42
C ARG A 141 -2.48 -18.76 61.78
N LEU A 142 -1.91 -17.55 61.85
CA LEU A 142 -1.48 -16.93 63.10
C LEU A 142 -2.65 -16.76 64.07
N HIS A 143 -3.80 -16.32 63.57
CA HIS A 143 -5.01 -16.17 64.37
C HIS A 143 -5.52 -17.51 64.91
N SER A 144 -5.53 -18.56 64.09
CA SER A 144 -5.88 -19.92 64.55
C SER A 144 -4.94 -20.41 65.66
N LEU A 145 -3.62 -20.25 65.47
CA LEU A 145 -2.64 -20.63 66.49
C LEU A 145 -2.80 -19.83 67.80
N TYR A 146 -3.11 -18.54 67.70
CA TYR A 146 -3.40 -17.73 68.88
C TYR A 146 -4.66 -18.21 69.62
N LEU A 147 -5.73 -18.53 68.90
CA LEU A 147 -6.95 -19.06 69.51
C LEU A 147 -6.73 -20.43 70.16
N GLU A 148 -5.94 -21.31 69.54
CA GLU A 148 -5.52 -22.59 70.13
C GLU A 148 -4.72 -22.34 71.42
N HIS A 149 -3.74 -21.44 71.40
CA HIS A 149 -2.96 -21.09 72.58
C HIS A 149 -3.78 -20.42 73.69
N ARG A 150 -4.82 -19.65 73.34
CA ARG A 150 -5.76 -19.05 74.31
C ARG A 150 -6.73 -20.08 74.90
N ALA A 151 -7.03 -21.16 74.16
CA ALA A 151 -7.88 -22.25 74.63
C ALA A 151 -7.15 -23.15 75.64
N ASP A 152 -5.82 -23.25 75.54
CA ASP A 152 -4.97 -23.64 76.66
C ASP A 152 -5.11 -22.55 77.73
N LYS A 153 -5.86 -22.84 78.80
CA LYS A 153 -6.21 -21.89 79.86
C LYS A 153 -5.00 -21.03 80.21
N GLU A 154 -5.03 -19.75 79.87
CA GLU A 154 -4.19 -18.74 80.50
C GLU A 154 -4.58 -18.77 81.99
N THR A 155 -3.90 -19.60 82.78
CA THR A 155 -3.97 -19.57 84.23
C THR A 155 -3.22 -18.32 84.67
N TYR A 156 -3.92 -17.20 84.55
CA TYR A 156 -3.60 -15.96 85.19
C TYR A 156 -3.34 -16.25 86.67
N GLY A 157 -2.07 -16.14 87.09
CA GLY A 157 -1.71 -16.28 88.50
C GLY A 157 -2.51 -15.27 89.33
N ALA A 158 -2.74 -15.59 90.61
CA ALA A 158 -3.54 -14.73 91.50
C ALA A 158 -3.05 -13.27 91.58
N SER A 159 -1.78 -13.01 91.26
CA SER A 159 -1.17 -11.67 91.21
C SER A 159 -1.19 -10.99 89.83
N SER A 160 -1.77 -11.63 88.82
CA SER A 160 -1.84 -11.06 87.47
C SER A 160 -2.87 -9.93 87.40
N LEU A 161 -2.61 -8.95 86.52
CA LEU A 161 -3.51 -7.81 86.30
C LEU A 161 -4.94 -8.26 86.00
N ALA A 162 -5.13 -9.31 85.19
CA ALA A 162 -6.44 -9.83 84.85
C ALA A 162 -7.19 -10.41 86.07
N ALA A 163 -6.48 -11.13 86.96
CA ALA A 163 -7.05 -11.65 88.20
C ALA A 163 -7.43 -10.51 89.17
N LEU A 164 -6.54 -9.53 89.34
CA LEU A 164 -6.80 -8.36 90.19
C LEU A 164 -7.96 -7.50 89.66
N LEU A 165 -8.05 -7.31 88.35
CA LEU A 165 -9.18 -6.58 87.74
C LEU A 165 -10.50 -7.30 87.97
N LEU A 166 -10.54 -8.63 87.80
CA LEU A 166 -11.71 -9.45 88.12
C LEU A 166 -12.11 -9.36 89.59
N GLU A 167 -11.15 -9.42 90.52
CA GLU A 167 -11.41 -9.25 91.95
C GLU A 167 -11.97 -7.85 92.25
N THR A 168 -11.40 -6.80 91.66
CA THR A 168 -11.91 -5.44 91.84
C THR A 168 -13.31 -5.25 91.26
N SER A 169 -13.63 -5.86 90.11
CA SER A 169 -14.98 -5.78 89.53
C SER A 169 -16.00 -6.56 90.38
N LEU A 170 -15.64 -7.75 90.88
CA LEU A 170 -16.51 -8.53 91.76
C LEU A 170 -16.72 -7.82 93.11
N ALA A 171 -15.68 -7.17 93.66
CA ALA A 171 -15.80 -6.38 94.87
C ALA A 171 -16.65 -5.11 94.66
N GLN A 172 -16.59 -4.47 93.49
CA GLN A 172 -17.47 -3.36 93.14
C GLN A 172 -18.93 -3.80 93.00
N GLU A 173 -19.20 -4.95 92.38
CA GLU A 173 -20.55 -5.50 92.26
C GLU A 173 -21.11 -5.95 93.63
N ALA A 174 -20.29 -6.52 94.50
CA ALA A 174 -20.67 -6.89 95.87
C ALA A 174 -20.89 -5.67 96.78
N GLY A 175 -20.21 -4.55 96.51
CA GLY A 175 -20.44 -3.26 97.16
C GLY A 175 -21.63 -2.46 96.59
N HIS A 176 -22.30 -2.98 95.55
CA HIS A 176 -23.48 -2.41 94.91
C HIS A 176 -24.70 -3.34 95.02
N GLN A 177 -24.95 -3.87 96.22
CA GLN A 177 -26.29 -4.32 96.60
C GLN A 177 -26.85 -3.35 97.65
N PRO A 178 -28.01 -2.71 97.41
CA PRO A 178 -28.66 -1.82 98.37
C PRO A 178 -29.19 -2.56 99.61
#